data_AF-A0A087SUG4-F1
#
_entry.id   AF-A0A087SUG4-F1
#
_cell.length_a   1.000
_cell.length_b   1.000
_cell.length_c   1.000
_cell.angle_alpha   90.00
_cell.angle_beta   90.00
_cell.angle_gamma   90.00
#
_symmetry.space_group_name_H-M   'P 1'
#
loop_
_entity.id
_entity.type
_entity.pdbx_description
1 polymer ?
#
loop_
_entity_poly.entity_id
_entity_poly.type
_entity_poly.pdbx_seq_one_letter_code
_entity_poly.pdbx_strand_id
1 'polypeptide(L)'
;MFDDSENDVIDSGKNTTASRKRKLFSGQTCDIEAIQIMHRNCLCRKPRKRCVEIKPPRNDIISSMPACVIVERCEGICPSSTECLPSAVEKISMPVIYLNLVVTSAGSHATPECSNIEVERHLKCGCSCAYEE
;
A
#
# COMPACT_ATOMS: atom_id res chain seq x y z
N MET A 1 64.18 -60.73 -20.66
CA MET A 1 64.75 -59.37 -20.66
C MET A 1 63.81 -58.54 -21.49
N PHE A 2 63.46 -57.34 -21.01
CA PHE A 2 62.23 -56.61 -21.36
C PHE A 2 60.96 -57.34 -20.88
N ASP A 3 59.87 -56.74 -20.38
CA ASP A 3 59.58 -55.45 -19.71
C ASP A 3 58.42 -55.76 -18.71
N ASP A 4 57.95 -54.95 -17.75
CA ASP A 4 58.22 -53.55 -17.36
C ASP A 4 58.11 -53.43 -15.81
N SER A 5 57.94 -52.20 -15.27
CA SER A 5 57.92 -51.86 -13.83
C SER A 5 56.51 -51.73 -13.21
N GLU A 6 56.48 -51.72 -11.88
CA GLU A 6 55.46 -51.11 -10.99
C GLU A 6 54.95 -49.74 -11.55
N ASN A 7 53.72 -49.27 -11.37
CA ASN A 7 52.79 -49.32 -10.23
C ASN A 7 51.37 -48.88 -10.78
N ASP A 8 50.22 -48.76 -10.10
CA ASP A 8 49.96 -48.38 -8.71
C ASP A 8 48.47 -48.58 -8.30
N VAL A 9 48.21 -48.53 -6.98
CA VAL A 9 46.95 -48.22 -6.27
C VAL A 9 45.65 -49.03 -6.54
N ILE A 10 45.30 -49.81 -5.51
CA ILE A 10 43.96 -50.26 -5.14
C ILE A 10 43.27 -49.17 -4.29
N ASP A 11 41.99 -48.83 -4.53
CA ASP A 11 41.03 -48.74 -3.40
C ASP A 11 39.59 -49.04 -3.84
N SER A 12 38.83 -49.64 -2.91
CA SER A 12 37.49 -50.16 -3.10
C SER A 12 36.42 -49.10 -2.89
N GLY A 13 35.53 -48.93 -3.87
CA GLY A 13 34.40 -48.00 -3.80
C GLY A 13 33.43 -48.30 -2.66
N LYS A 14 33.63 -47.64 -1.50
CA LYS A 14 32.69 -47.68 -0.37
C LYS A 14 31.48 -46.79 -0.66
N ASN A 15 30.34 -47.42 -0.90
CA ASN A 15 29.03 -46.76 -0.99
C ASN A 15 28.75 -45.97 0.30
N THR A 16 28.96 -44.65 0.26
CA THR A 16 28.51 -43.76 1.33
C THR A 16 27.08 -43.34 1.05
N THR A 17 26.14 -43.87 1.84
CA THR A 17 24.77 -43.38 1.87
C THR A 17 24.77 -41.94 2.38
N ALA A 18 24.84 -40.99 1.43
CA ALA A 18 24.79 -39.57 1.68
C ALA A 18 23.42 -39.19 2.27
N SER A 19 23.31 -39.34 3.60
CA SER A 19 22.15 -38.92 4.38
C SER A 19 22.05 -37.39 4.26
N ARG A 20 21.29 -36.95 3.24
CA ARG A 20 20.89 -35.55 3.06
C ARG A 20 20.09 -35.15 4.29
N LYS A 21 20.81 -34.64 5.31
CA LYS A 21 20.25 -33.81 6.36
C LYS A 21 19.48 -32.71 5.66
N ARG A 22 18.15 -32.88 5.54
CA ARG A 22 17.24 -31.76 5.37
C ARG A 22 17.58 -30.83 6.51
N LYS A 23 18.21 -29.68 6.23
CA LYS A 23 18.28 -28.59 7.19
C LYS A 23 16.83 -28.31 7.54
N LEU A 24 16.39 -28.72 8.73
CA LEU A 24 15.12 -28.26 9.26
C LEU A 24 15.18 -26.73 9.15
N PHE A 25 14.10 -26.13 8.66
CA PHE A 25 13.93 -24.69 8.73
C PHE A 25 14.28 -24.25 10.14
N SER A 26 15.25 -23.34 10.26
CA SER A 26 15.58 -22.68 11.53
C SER A 26 14.28 -22.17 12.11
N GLY A 27 13.86 -22.73 13.25
CA GLY A 27 12.52 -22.54 13.80
C GLY A 27 12.25 -21.06 14.05
N GLN A 28 11.55 -20.42 13.12
CA GLN A 28 11.22 -19.01 13.21
C GLN A 28 10.11 -18.87 14.25
N THR A 29 10.48 -18.53 15.47
CA THR A 29 9.56 -18.34 16.59
C THR A 29 8.59 -17.21 16.25
N CYS A 30 7.28 -17.49 16.27
CA CYS A 30 6.27 -16.46 16.11
C CYS A 30 6.28 -15.54 17.33
N ASP A 31 6.67 -14.29 17.13
CA ASP A 31 6.51 -13.23 18.13
C ASP A 31 5.03 -12.85 18.24
N ILE A 32 4.35 -13.46 19.21
CA ILE A 32 2.92 -13.26 19.45
C ILE A 32 2.63 -11.82 19.88
N GLU A 33 3.54 -11.14 20.57
CA GLU A 33 3.34 -9.76 21.03
C GLU A 33 3.39 -8.80 19.84
N ALA A 34 4.42 -8.92 18.98
CA ALA A 34 4.49 -8.15 17.74
C ALA A 34 3.26 -8.38 16.85
N ILE A 35 2.79 -9.63 16.72
CA ILE A 35 1.58 -9.96 15.96
C ILE A 35 0.34 -9.28 16.56
N GLN A 36 0.18 -9.28 17.89
CA GLN A 36 -0.95 -8.59 18.54
C GLN A 36 -0.90 -7.07 18.35
N ILE A 37 0.29 -6.46 18.39
CA ILE A 37 0.48 -5.03 18.13
C ILE A 37 0.13 -4.70 16.67
N MET A 38 0.64 -5.47 15.71
CA MET A 38 0.31 -5.31 14.29
C MET A 38 -1.20 -5.45 14.05
N HIS A 39 -1.84 -6.49 14.61
CA HIS A 39 -3.27 -6.70 14.50
C HIS A 39 -4.06 -5.49 15.03
N ARG A 40 -3.77 -5.02 16.25
CA ARG A 40 -4.41 -3.82 16.83
C ARG A 40 -4.23 -2.58 15.96
N ASN A 41 -3.06 -2.41 15.35
CA ASN A 41 -2.76 -1.31 14.43
C ASN A 41 -3.46 -1.44 13.06
N CYS A 42 -3.94 -2.63 12.67
CA CYS A 42 -4.70 -2.85 11.45
C CYS A 42 -6.22 -2.67 11.61
N LEU A 43 -6.77 -2.66 12.83
CA LEU A 43 -8.23 -2.57 13.05
C LEU A 43 -8.84 -1.22 12.64
N CYS A 44 -10.09 -1.26 12.17
CA CYS A 44 -10.94 -0.09 11.99
C CYS A 44 -11.34 0.49 13.37
N ARG A 45 -10.59 1.48 13.86
CA ARG A 45 -10.83 2.12 15.19
C ARG A 45 -10.74 3.64 15.19
N LYS A 46 -9.95 4.22 14.29
CA LYS A 46 -9.75 5.65 14.17
C LYS A 46 -9.43 6.03 12.72
N PRO A 47 -9.74 7.26 12.30
CA PRO A 47 -9.25 7.81 11.04
C PRO A 47 -7.72 7.76 10.93
N ARG A 48 -7.21 7.67 9.69
CA ARG A 48 -5.79 7.66 9.33
C ARG A 48 -5.51 8.69 8.25
N LYS A 49 -4.29 9.24 8.23
CA LYS A 49 -3.89 10.22 7.21
C LYS A 49 -3.72 9.53 5.85
N ARG A 50 -4.45 10.03 4.84
CA ARG A 50 -4.46 9.58 3.45
C ARG A 50 -4.24 10.76 2.52
N CYS A 51 -3.37 10.62 1.52
CA CYS A 51 -3.36 11.49 0.34
C CYS A 51 -4.63 11.15 -0.47
N VAL A 52 -5.48 12.16 -0.68
CA VAL A 52 -6.70 12.10 -1.49
C VAL A 52 -6.51 13.03 -2.67
N GLU A 53 -6.64 12.49 -3.88
CA GLU A 53 -6.53 13.22 -5.14
C GLU A 53 -7.62 14.29 -5.25
N ILE A 54 -7.24 15.48 -5.73
CA ILE A 54 -8.16 16.57 -6.02
C ILE A 54 -8.68 16.37 -7.43
N LYS A 55 -9.94 15.94 -7.54
CA LYS A 55 -10.63 15.84 -8.83
C LYS A 55 -11.07 17.23 -9.31
N PRO A 56 -10.71 17.66 -10.53
CA PRO A 56 -11.19 18.91 -11.08
C PRO A 56 -12.73 18.95 -11.18
N PRO A 57 -13.40 20.05 -10.76
CA PRO A 57 -14.85 20.19 -10.85
C PRO A 57 -15.34 20.51 -12.28
N ARG A 58 -14.44 20.82 -13.21
CA ARG A 58 -14.73 21.21 -14.60
C ARG A 58 -13.71 20.59 -15.56
N ASN A 59 -14.10 20.41 -16.82
CA ASN A 59 -13.27 19.80 -17.87
C ASN A 59 -12.24 20.77 -18.50
N ASP A 60 -12.39 22.09 -18.30
CA ASP A 60 -11.43 23.11 -18.74
C ASP A 60 -10.20 23.19 -17.82
N ILE A 61 -10.30 22.67 -16.60
CA ILE A 61 -9.19 22.57 -15.64
C ILE A 61 -8.28 21.41 -16.05
N ILE A 62 -7.08 21.74 -16.55
CA ILE A 62 -6.09 20.75 -16.99
C ILE A 62 -5.17 20.26 -15.85
N SER A 63 -5.13 20.98 -14.73
CA SER A 63 -4.34 20.60 -13.55
C SER A 63 -4.79 21.35 -12.30
N SER A 64 -4.47 20.81 -11.12
CA SER A 64 -4.65 21.48 -9.82
C SER A 64 -3.36 21.46 -9.00
N MET A 65 -3.13 22.52 -8.23
CA MET A 65 -2.03 22.65 -7.29
C MET A 65 -2.56 23.01 -5.89
N PRO A 66 -2.38 22.16 -4.87
CA PRO A 66 -1.79 20.81 -4.95
C PRO A 66 -2.69 19.83 -5.74
N ALA A 67 -2.10 18.70 -6.18
CA ALA A 67 -2.84 17.64 -6.88
C ALA A 67 -3.48 16.61 -5.91
N CYS A 68 -2.99 16.52 -4.67
CA CYS A 68 -3.64 15.76 -3.60
C CYS A 68 -3.50 16.51 -2.26
N VAL A 69 -4.41 16.21 -1.33
CA VAL A 69 -4.37 16.72 0.05
C VAL A 69 -4.33 15.58 1.05
N ILE A 70 -3.66 15.80 2.18
CA ILE A 70 -3.60 14.82 3.27
C ILE A 70 -4.78 15.08 4.21
N VAL A 71 -5.77 14.18 4.20
CA VAL A 71 -6.94 14.22 5.08
C VAL A 71 -7.08 12.92 5.86
N GLU A 72 -7.87 12.96 6.94
CA GLU A 72 -8.13 11.76 7.73
C GLU A 72 -9.30 10.97 7.13
N ARG A 73 -9.09 9.68 6.85
CA ARG A 73 -10.06 8.75 6.28
C ARG A 73 -10.13 7.47 7.10
N CYS A 74 -11.27 6.80 7.07
CA CYS A 74 -11.46 5.51 7.72
C CYS A 74 -10.77 4.41 6.92
N GLU A 75 -9.89 3.70 7.61
CA GLU A 75 -9.12 2.59 7.06
C GLU A 75 -8.85 1.56 8.16
N GLY A 76 -8.89 0.29 7.77
CA GLY A 76 -8.56 -0.83 8.63
C GLY A 76 -9.38 -2.07 8.27
N ILE A 77 -9.07 -3.15 8.96
CA ILE A 77 -9.73 -4.45 8.82
C ILE A 77 -10.94 -4.48 9.77
N CYS A 78 -12.03 -5.06 9.25
CA CYS A 78 -13.27 -5.36 9.97
C CYS A 78 -13.56 -6.87 9.90
N PRO A 79 -14.46 -7.39 10.76
CA PRO A 79 -14.97 -8.75 10.61
C PRO A 79 -15.57 -9.00 9.22
N SER A 80 -15.55 -10.26 8.77
CA SER A 80 -16.24 -10.70 7.55
C SER A 80 -17.68 -10.18 7.51
N SER A 81 -18.12 -9.72 6.33
CA SER A 81 -19.41 -9.04 6.07
C SER A 81 -19.59 -7.62 6.63
N THR A 82 -18.52 -6.94 7.05
CA THR A 82 -18.58 -5.51 7.42
C THR A 82 -17.40 -4.72 6.86
N GLU A 83 -17.63 -3.44 6.58
CA GLU A 83 -16.64 -2.51 6.02
C GLU A 83 -16.30 -1.39 7.02
N CYS A 84 -15.10 -0.81 6.87
CA CYS A 84 -14.63 0.28 7.71
C CYS A 84 -15.17 1.62 7.22
N LEU A 85 -16.36 1.99 7.71
CA LEU A 85 -17.08 3.18 7.26
C LEU A 85 -16.98 4.34 8.28
N PRO A 86 -17.09 5.60 7.84
CA PRO A 86 -17.19 6.74 8.74
C PRO A 86 -18.53 6.74 9.48
N SER A 87 -18.48 6.94 10.79
CA SER A 87 -19.66 7.19 11.65
C SER A 87 -19.83 8.66 12.02
N ALA A 88 -18.83 9.49 11.72
CA ALA A 88 -18.93 10.95 11.77
C ALA A 88 -17.94 11.55 10.77
N VAL A 89 -18.39 12.57 10.02
CA VAL A 89 -17.59 13.31 9.03
C VAL A 89 -17.75 14.81 9.25
N GLU A 90 -16.75 15.57 8.81
CA GLU A 90 -16.84 17.01 8.61
C GLU A 90 -16.35 17.36 7.21
N LYS A 91 -16.78 18.51 6.68
CA LYS A 91 -16.20 19.11 5.47
C LYS A 91 -15.20 20.17 5.88
N ILE A 92 -14.02 20.13 5.28
CA ILE A 92 -12.98 21.15 5.46
C ILE A 92 -12.68 21.84 4.13
N SER A 93 -12.63 23.17 4.16
CA SER A 93 -12.24 23.99 3.00
C SER A 93 -10.72 24.02 2.88
N MET A 94 -10.19 23.71 1.70
CA MET A 94 -8.75 23.83 1.40
C MET A 94 -8.51 24.72 0.17
N PRO A 95 -7.51 25.63 0.22
CA PRO A 95 -7.16 26.45 -0.92
C PRO A 95 -6.47 25.63 -2.00
N VAL A 96 -6.82 25.91 -3.25
CA VAL A 96 -6.22 25.30 -4.45
C VAL A 96 -6.00 26.35 -5.53
N ILE A 97 -5.06 26.07 -6.43
CA ILE A 97 -4.90 26.79 -7.69
C ILE A 97 -5.28 25.82 -8.82
N TYR A 98 -6.26 26.20 -9.63
CA TYR A 98 -6.59 25.49 -10.86
C TYR A 98 -5.85 26.12 -12.04
N LEU A 99 -5.35 25.30 -12.96
CA LEU A 99 -4.87 25.74 -14.27
C LEU A 99 -5.96 25.49 -15.30
N ASN A 100 -6.60 26.56 -15.76
CA ASN A 100 -7.66 26.52 -16.76
C ASN A 100 -7.09 26.65 -18.17
N LEU A 101 -7.56 25.83 -19.11
CA LEU A 101 -7.23 25.95 -20.52
C LEU A 101 -8.21 26.91 -21.21
N VAL A 102 -7.73 28.10 -21.56
CA VAL A 102 -8.50 29.11 -22.28
C VAL A 102 -8.16 29.03 -23.76
N VAL A 103 -9.14 28.68 -24.59
CA VAL A 103 -9.01 28.62 -26.05
C VAL A 103 -9.47 29.94 -26.66
N THR A 104 -8.59 30.59 -27.43
CA THR A 104 -8.87 31.86 -28.11
C THR A 104 -8.49 31.79 -29.60
N SER A 105 -8.86 32.81 -30.37
CA SER A 105 -8.43 32.96 -31.78
C SER A 105 -6.91 33.07 -31.95
N ALA A 106 -6.17 33.46 -30.92
CA ALA A 106 -4.71 33.50 -30.91
C ALA A 106 -4.05 32.16 -30.48
N GLY A 107 -4.86 31.16 -30.10
CA GLY A 107 -4.40 29.86 -29.60
C GLY A 107 -4.90 29.54 -28.19
N SER A 108 -4.45 28.40 -27.66
CA SER A 108 -4.77 27.92 -26.32
C SER A 108 -3.70 28.32 -25.32
N HIS A 109 -4.10 28.85 -24.16
CA HIS A 109 -3.19 29.21 -23.07
C HIS A 109 -3.72 28.75 -21.71
N ALA A 110 -2.83 28.58 -20.74
CA ALA A 110 -3.19 28.18 -19.38
C ALA A 110 -3.26 29.41 -18.45
N THR A 111 -4.37 29.56 -17.73
CA THR A 111 -4.62 30.67 -16.81
C THR A 111 -4.86 30.15 -15.39
N PRO A 112 -4.10 30.60 -14.38
CA PRO A 112 -4.30 30.19 -12.99
C PRO A 112 -5.53 30.86 -12.35
N GLU A 113 -6.31 30.07 -11.60
CA GLU A 113 -7.47 30.52 -10.81
C GLU A 113 -7.31 30.04 -9.37
N CYS A 114 -7.25 30.97 -8.41
CA CYS A 114 -7.25 30.64 -6.98
C CYS A 114 -8.69 30.32 -6.54
N SER A 115 -8.88 29.18 -5.89
CA SER A 115 -10.19 28.70 -5.45
C SER A 115 -10.09 27.92 -4.12
N ASN A 116 -11.22 27.40 -3.64
CA ASN A 116 -11.29 26.50 -2.49
C ASN A 116 -12.07 25.24 -2.87
N ILE A 117 -11.64 24.10 -2.32
CA ILE A 117 -12.38 22.83 -2.39
C ILE A 117 -12.91 22.43 -1.02
N GLU A 118 -14.08 21.81 -0.99
CA GLU A 118 -14.53 21.06 0.18
C GLU A 118 -14.01 19.63 0.09
N VAL A 119 -13.28 19.19 1.12
CA VAL A 119 -12.87 17.79 1.26
C VAL A 119 -13.46 17.21 2.54
N GLU A 120 -14.02 16.02 2.44
CA GLU A 120 -14.53 15.29 3.59
C GLU A 120 -13.37 14.73 4.45
N ARG A 121 -13.41 15.03 5.74
CA ARG A 121 -12.53 14.48 6.77
C ARG A 121 -13.37 13.59 7.69
N HIS A 122 -12.89 12.37 7.90
CA HIS A 122 -13.54 11.41 8.79
C HIS A 122 -13.10 11.69 10.23
N LEU A 123 -14.06 11.78 11.16
CA LEU A 123 -13.81 12.04 12.58
C LEU A 123 -13.91 10.77 13.43
N LYS A 124 -14.77 9.84 13.04
CA LYS A 124 -14.97 8.54 13.70
C LYS A 124 -15.21 7.45 12.66
N CYS A 125 -14.76 6.24 12.97
CA CYS A 125 -14.88 5.07 12.11
C CYS A 125 -15.53 3.91 12.87
N GLY A 126 -16.21 3.03 12.16
CA GLY A 126 -16.75 1.79 12.70
C GLY A 126 -16.88 0.72 11.62
N CYS A 127 -16.94 -0.54 12.06
CA CYS A 127 -17.30 -1.65 11.20
C CYS A 127 -18.82 -1.70 11.08
N SER A 128 -19.34 -1.47 9.88
CA SER A 128 -20.77 -1.47 9.57
C SER A 128 -21.02 -2.27 8.29
N CYS A 129 -22.25 -2.75 8.09
CA CYS A 129 -22.63 -3.28 6.78
C CYS A 129 -22.59 -2.14 5.76
N ALA A 130 -21.98 -2.36 4.59
CA ALA A 130 -22.24 -1.51 3.44
C ALA A 130 -23.72 -1.67 3.08
N TYR A 131 -24.43 -0.55 2.92
CA TYR A 131 -25.79 -0.57 2.40
C TYR A 131 -25.67 -0.54 0.87
N GLU A 132 -26.07 -1.63 0.22
CA GLU A 132 -26.26 -1.64 -1.23
C GLU A 132 -27.60 -0.93 -1.52
N GLU A 133 -27.55 0.20 -2.23
CA GLU A 133 -28.72 0.90 -2.80
C GLU A 133 -29.20 0.25 -4.10
#